data_AF-A0A817GYS7-F1
#
_entry.id   AF-A0A817GYS7-F1
#
_cell.length_a   1.000
_cell.length_b   1.000
_cell.length_c   1.000
_cell.angle_alpha   90.00
_cell.angle_beta   90.00
_cell.angle_gamma   90.00
#
_symmetry.space_group_name_H-M   'P 1'
#
loop_
_entity.id
_entity.type
_entity.pdbx_description
1 polymer ?
#
loop_
_entity_poly.entity_id
_entity_poly.type
_entity_poly.pdbx_seq_one_letter_code
_entity_poly.pdbx_strand_id
1 'polypeptide(L)'
;MSRKQYVETALPGSRNGNYVNIYEDRRHLSNNRQNFMSDQERMAKFQQFIRRYEINATFAAKLRGLDGYEIVFICDDSGSMNTELSDVSGPYNQSPTRWDELKQTVSIVVDLASTLDPDGVDVYFLNRQPMYNVQIHNQ
;
A
#
# COMPACT_ATOMS: atom_id res chain seq x y z
N MET A 1 13.17 23.25 -10.39
CA MET A 1 11.79 23.19 -10.90
C MET A 1 11.60 21.87 -11.63
N SER A 2 11.04 20.85 -10.99
CA SER A 2 10.82 19.54 -11.62
C SER A 2 9.36 19.42 -12.08
N ARG A 3 9.18 19.04 -13.34
CA ARG A 3 7.90 18.95 -14.04
C ARG A 3 7.13 17.74 -13.49
N LYS A 4 6.05 17.98 -12.75
CA LYS A 4 5.16 16.92 -12.26
C LYS A 4 4.55 16.20 -13.48
N GLN A 5 4.83 14.91 -13.63
CA GLN A 5 4.15 14.07 -14.60
C GLN A 5 2.80 13.65 -14.00
N TYR A 6 1.73 13.94 -14.74
CA TYR A 6 0.38 13.52 -14.41
C TYR A 6 0.21 12.07 -14.87
N VAL A 7 -0.24 11.18 -13.98
CA VAL A 7 -0.69 9.84 -14.39
C VAL A 7 -2.20 9.93 -14.54
N GLU A 8 -2.65 9.90 -15.79
CA GLU A 8 -4.04 10.05 -16.19
C GLU A 8 -4.62 8.66 -16.47
N THR A 9 -5.22 8.04 -15.46
CA THR A 9 -5.96 6.79 -15.62
C THR A 9 -7.39 6.99 -15.15
N ALA A 10 -8.33 7.03 -16.09
CA ALA A 10 -9.76 7.09 -15.81
C ALA A 10 -10.27 5.73 -15.30
N LEU A 11 -11.04 5.73 -14.20
CA LEU A 11 -11.75 4.54 -13.74
C LEU A 11 -13.05 4.37 -14.54
N PRO A 12 -13.33 3.19 -15.11
CA PRO A 12 -14.57 2.94 -15.86
C PRO A 12 -15.75 2.78 -14.89
N GLY A 13 -16.61 3.80 -14.82
CA GLY A 13 -17.85 3.73 -14.02
C GLY A 13 -18.36 5.07 -13.50
N SER A 14 -17.55 6.13 -13.53
CA SER A 14 -18.00 7.45 -13.09
C SER A 14 -18.83 8.14 -14.18
N ARG A 15 -20.16 8.12 -14.04
CA ARG A 15 -21.08 8.82 -14.95
C ARG A 15 -20.93 10.35 -14.91
N ASN A 16 -20.15 10.89 -13.99
CA ASN A 16 -19.70 12.28 -13.97
C ASN A 16 -18.20 12.28 -13.68
N GLY A 17 -17.38 12.86 -14.57
CA GLY A 17 -15.91 12.87 -14.51
C GLY A 17 -15.33 13.70 -13.35
N ASN A 18 -15.63 13.32 -12.12
CA ASN A 18 -14.98 13.86 -10.93
C ASN A 18 -13.63 13.14 -10.74
N TYR A 19 -12.59 13.69 -11.35
CA TYR A 19 -11.21 13.33 -11.04
C TYR A 19 -10.91 13.77 -9.61
N VAL A 20 -10.70 12.82 -8.71
CA VAL A 20 -10.28 13.13 -7.34
C VAL A 20 -8.77 13.33 -7.36
N ASN A 21 -8.33 14.54 -7.00
CA ASN A 21 -6.92 14.83 -6.80
C ASN A 21 -6.48 14.19 -5.48
N ILE A 22 -5.64 13.15 -5.56
CA ILE A 22 -5.12 12.42 -4.39
C ILE A 22 -4.39 13.33 -3.38
N TYR A 23 -3.86 14.47 -3.83
CA TYR A 23 -3.21 15.47 -2.95
C TYR A 23 -4.20 16.42 -2.26
N GLU A 24 -5.43 16.54 -2.76
CA GLU A 24 -6.44 17.42 -2.17
C GLU A 24 -7.28 16.68 -1.13
N ASP A 25 -7.60 15.41 -1.39
CA ASP A 25 -8.41 14.61 -0.46
C ASP A 25 -7.72 14.47 0.91
N ARG A 26 -6.40 14.28 0.91
CA ARG A 26 -5.66 14.08 2.17
C ARG A 26 -5.48 15.34 3.04
N ARG A 27 -5.51 16.54 2.44
CA ARG A 27 -5.45 17.81 3.19
C ARG A 27 -6.67 18.02 4.10
N HIS A 28 -7.75 17.30 3.85
CA HIS A 28 -8.96 17.35 4.68
C HIS A 28 -8.98 16.29 5.80
N LEU A 29 -8.13 15.26 5.73
CA LEU A 29 -8.04 14.16 6.71
C LEU A 29 -6.98 14.39 7.80
N SER A 30 -6.07 15.35 7.62
CA SER A 30 -4.92 15.59 8.53
C SER A 30 -5.27 16.20 9.90
N ASN A 31 -6.55 16.43 10.21
CA ASN A 31 -6.97 17.16 11.42
C ASN A 31 -7.22 16.27 12.66
N ASN A 32 -7.10 14.94 12.55
CA ASN A 32 -7.27 14.05 13.72
C ASN A 32 -5.96 13.32 14.05
N ARG A 33 -5.00 14.08 14.61
CA ARG A 33 -3.65 13.63 14.95
C ARG A 33 -3.56 13.04 16.35
N GLN A 34 -3.94 11.79 16.54
CA GLN A 34 -3.54 11.05 17.74
C GLN A 34 -3.09 9.64 17.36
N ASN A 35 -1.82 9.33 17.68
CA ASN A 35 -1.09 8.06 17.47
C ASN A 35 -0.30 7.93 16.16
N PHE A 36 0.73 8.76 15.97
CA PHE A 36 1.79 8.48 15.01
C PHE A 36 2.91 7.68 15.68
N MET A 37 3.49 6.70 14.97
CA MET A 37 4.69 6.00 15.44
C MET A 37 5.88 6.96 15.49
N SER A 38 6.68 6.87 16.54
CA SER A 38 7.93 7.61 16.62
C SER A 38 8.96 7.11 15.59
N ASP A 39 9.91 7.96 15.22
CA ASP A 39 11.00 7.58 14.31
C ASP A 39 11.82 6.38 14.83
N GLN A 40 11.96 6.27 16.15
CA GLN A 40 12.64 5.14 16.78
C GLN A 40 11.88 3.83 16.58
N GLU A 41 10.55 3.85 16.78
CA GLU A 41 9.68 2.68 16.55
C GLU A 41 9.65 2.29 15.07
N ARG A 42 9.54 3.27 14.16
CA ARG A 42 9.59 3.05 12.71
C ARG A 42 10.91 2.42 12.29
N MET A 43 12.03 2.94 12.80
CA MET A 43 13.35 2.36 12.54
C MET A 43 13.46 0.93 13.08
N ALA A 44 12.97 0.66 14.29
CA ALA A 44 12.97 -0.68 14.86
C ALA A 44 12.16 -1.68 14.01
N LYS A 45 10.96 -1.28 13.55
CA LYS A 45 10.11 -2.07 12.65
C LYS A 45 10.77 -2.29 11.29
N PHE A 46 11.38 -1.26 10.70
CA PHE A 46 12.14 -1.38 9.45
C PHE A 46 13.26 -2.43 9.60
N GLN A 47 14.06 -2.34 10.66
CA GLN A 47 15.13 -3.32 10.91
C GLN A 47 14.59 -4.75 11.12
N GLN A 48 13.45 -4.89 11.79
CA GLN A 48 12.78 -6.18 11.93
C GLN A 48 12.31 -6.73 10.57
N PHE A 49 11.76 -5.89 9.71
CA PHE A 49 11.33 -6.24 8.36
C PHE A 49 12.52 -6.72 7.51
N ILE A 50 13.61 -5.95 7.48
CA ILE A 50 14.84 -6.30 6.75
C ILE A 50 15.37 -7.67 7.18
N ARG A 51 15.39 -7.95 8.49
CA ARG A 51 15.80 -9.26 9.01
C ARG A 51 14.84 -10.38 8.61
N ARG A 52 13.53 -10.15 8.72
CA ARG A 52 12.49 -11.17 8.41
C ARG A 52 12.56 -11.63 6.96
N TYR A 53 12.79 -10.71 6.03
CA TYR A 53 12.84 -11.00 4.59
C TYR A 53 14.28 -11.17 4.07
N GLU A 54 15.26 -11.29 4.96
CA GLU A 54 16.68 -11.50 4.63
C GLU A 54 17.22 -10.51 3.58
N ILE A 55 16.77 -9.26 3.68
CA ILE A 55 17.13 -8.22 2.71
C ILE A 55 18.59 -7.80 2.96
N ASN A 56 19.41 -7.86 1.92
CA ASN A 56 20.81 -7.46 2.03
C ASN A 56 20.96 -5.94 2.32
N ALA A 57 22.08 -5.58 2.95
CA ALA A 57 22.34 -4.21 3.41
C ALA A 57 22.29 -3.16 2.29
N THR A 58 22.78 -3.49 1.08
CA THR A 58 22.77 -2.57 -0.06
C THR A 58 21.34 -2.24 -0.51
N PHE A 59 20.46 -3.25 -0.54
CA PHE A 59 19.07 -3.05 -0.89
C PHE A 59 18.30 -2.35 0.25
N ALA A 60 18.58 -2.70 1.51
CA ALA A 60 18.01 -2.02 2.67
C ALA A 60 18.32 -0.51 2.67
N ALA A 61 19.55 -0.11 2.33
CA ALA A 61 19.92 1.29 2.22
C ALA A 61 19.13 2.03 1.12
N LYS A 62 18.86 1.37 -0.02
CA LYS A 62 18.01 1.92 -1.07
C LYS A 62 16.56 2.08 -0.63
N LEU A 63 16.00 1.09 0.06
CA LEU A 63 14.65 1.16 0.63
C LEU A 63 14.54 2.30 1.64
N ARG A 64 15.57 2.52 2.47
CA ARG A 64 15.57 3.63 3.41
C ARG A 64 15.60 5.00 2.74
N GLY A 65 16.09 5.09 1.49
CA GLY A 65 16.02 6.30 0.70
C GLY A 65 14.61 6.78 0.35
N LEU A 66 13.59 5.94 0.59
CA LEU A 66 12.17 6.28 0.43
C LEU A 66 11.56 6.91 1.69
N ASP A 67 12.32 7.05 2.78
CA ASP A 67 11.85 7.69 4.02
C ASP A 67 11.40 9.13 3.77
N GLY A 68 10.20 9.47 4.25
CA GLY A 68 9.59 10.79 4.06
C GLY A 68 8.94 11.00 2.68
N TYR A 69 8.89 9.98 1.83
CA TYR A 69 8.02 9.98 0.66
C TYR A 69 6.64 9.46 1.00
N GLU A 70 5.67 9.99 0.27
CA GLU A 70 4.30 9.53 0.26
C GLU A 70 4.16 8.23 -0.52
N ILE A 71 3.70 7.17 0.14
CA ILE A 71 3.53 5.85 -0.49
C ILE A 71 2.04 5.55 -0.66
N VAL A 72 1.65 5.33 -1.92
CA VAL A 72 0.26 5.06 -2.31
C VAL A 72 0.21 3.76 -3.11
N PHE A 73 -0.78 2.92 -2.80
CA PHE A 73 -1.09 1.69 -3.52
C PHE A 73 -2.30 1.91 -4.42
N ILE A 74 -2.24 1.40 -5.64
CA ILE A 74 -3.39 1.34 -6.55
C ILE A 74 -3.61 -0.11 -6.91
N CYS A 75 -4.70 -0.68 -6.41
CA CYS A 75 -5.00 -2.10 -6.45
C CYS A 75 -6.11 -2.38 -7.47
N ASP A 76 -5.84 -3.32 -8.39
CA ASP A 76 -6.91 -3.88 -9.22
C ASP A 76 -7.82 -4.77 -8.39
N ASP A 77 -9.13 -4.55 -8.51
CA ASP A 77 -10.18 -5.34 -7.89
C ASP A 77 -11.30 -5.69 -8.89
N SER A 78 -10.94 -5.76 -10.16
CA SER A 78 -11.80 -6.22 -11.24
C SER A 78 -12.25 -7.68 -11.05
N GLY A 79 -13.29 -8.09 -11.79
CA GLY A 79 -13.82 -9.46 -11.71
C GLY A 79 -12.78 -10.56 -12.01
N SER A 80 -11.77 -10.28 -12.84
CA SER A 80 -10.66 -11.21 -13.13
C SER A 80 -9.74 -11.47 -11.93
N MET A 81 -9.83 -10.68 -10.87
CA MET A 81 -9.09 -10.96 -9.64
C MET A 81 -9.64 -12.16 -8.87
N ASN A 82 -10.85 -12.65 -9.20
CA ASN A 82 -11.39 -13.90 -8.64
C ASN A 82 -10.87 -15.16 -9.37
N THR A 83 -10.01 -15.02 -10.38
CA THR A 83 -9.43 -16.18 -11.06
C THR A 83 -8.56 -16.98 -10.09
N GLU A 84 -8.85 -18.26 -9.95
CA GLU A 84 -8.04 -19.21 -9.18
C GLU A 84 -6.65 -19.37 -9.81
N LEU A 85 -5.65 -19.47 -8.96
CA LEU A 85 -4.30 -19.85 -9.34
C LEU A 85 -4.26 -21.38 -9.45
N SER A 86 -4.03 -21.89 -10.66
CA SER A 86 -4.25 -23.29 -11.04
C SER A 86 -3.37 -24.33 -10.33
N ASP A 87 -2.38 -23.91 -9.54
CA ASP A 87 -1.24 -24.74 -9.18
C ASP A 87 -1.05 -24.95 -7.66
N VAL A 88 -1.99 -24.50 -6.81
CA VAL A 88 -1.72 -24.35 -5.35
C VAL A 88 -2.67 -25.16 -4.44
N SER A 89 -3.76 -25.74 -4.95
CA SER A 89 -4.75 -26.45 -4.12
C SER A 89 -4.55 -27.97 -4.07
N GLY A 90 -4.44 -28.51 -2.86
CA GLY A 90 -4.72 -29.93 -2.59
C GLY A 90 -6.23 -30.20 -2.59
N PRO A 91 -6.67 -31.47 -2.58
CA PRO A 91 -8.08 -31.87 -2.77
C PRO A 91 -9.09 -31.34 -1.73
N TYR A 92 -8.61 -30.69 -0.66
CA TYR A 92 -9.43 -30.18 0.44
C TYR A 92 -9.29 -28.66 0.68
N ASN A 93 -8.45 -27.96 -0.11
CA ASN A 93 -8.24 -26.52 0.05
C ASN A 93 -8.79 -25.77 -1.15
N GLN A 94 -9.40 -24.61 -0.89
CA GLN A 94 -9.74 -23.67 -1.96
C GLN A 94 -8.45 -23.16 -2.61
N SER A 95 -8.43 -23.14 -3.94
CA SER A 95 -7.33 -22.53 -4.69
C SER A 95 -7.26 -21.05 -4.33
N PRO A 96 -6.08 -20.49 -4.00
CA PRO A 96 -5.95 -19.05 -3.83
C PRO A 96 -6.31 -18.36 -5.14
N THR A 97 -7.02 -17.23 -5.03
CA THR A 97 -7.32 -16.37 -6.17
C THR A 97 -6.22 -15.35 -6.38
N ARG A 98 -6.18 -14.70 -7.56
CA ARG A 98 -5.31 -13.53 -7.78
C ARG A 98 -5.54 -12.42 -6.75
N TRP A 99 -6.77 -12.27 -6.26
CA TRP A 99 -7.10 -11.37 -5.17
C TRP A 99 -6.41 -11.76 -3.86
N ASP A 100 -6.29 -13.04 -3.56
CA ASP A 100 -5.57 -13.52 -2.37
C ASP A 100 -4.08 -13.24 -2.47
N GLU A 101 -3.48 -13.46 -3.63
CA GLU A 101 -2.09 -13.10 -3.91
C GLU A 101 -1.84 -11.59 -3.81
N LEU A 102 -2.74 -10.76 -4.35
CA LEU A 102 -2.67 -9.31 -4.21
C LEU A 102 -2.73 -8.90 -2.74
N LYS A 103 -3.69 -9.41 -1.95
CA LYS A 103 -3.79 -9.12 -0.52
C LYS A 103 -2.51 -9.48 0.22
N GLN A 104 -1.93 -10.65 -0.06
CA GLN A 104 -0.68 -11.07 0.55
C GLN A 104 0.45 -10.10 0.19
N THR A 105 0.60 -9.78 -1.08
CA THR A 105 1.65 -8.87 -1.57
C THR A 105 1.50 -7.48 -0.97
N VAL A 106 0.30 -6.90 -1.02
CA VAL A 106 0.01 -5.57 -0.47
C VAL A 106 0.25 -5.57 1.04
N SER A 107 -0.13 -6.60 1.78
CA SER A 107 0.14 -6.71 3.21
C SER A 107 1.64 -6.60 3.52
N ILE A 108 2.48 -7.33 2.79
CA ILE A 108 3.94 -7.29 2.94
C ILE A 108 4.50 -5.89 2.62
N VAL A 109 4.02 -5.26 1.55
CA VAL A 109 4.57 -3.97 1.13
C VAL A 109 4.05 -2.83 2.01
N VAL A 110 2.81 -2.90 2.51
CA VAL A 110 2.27 -1.98 3.52
C VAL A 110 3.07 -2.08 4.82
N ASP A 111 3.46 -3.30 5.21
CA ASP A 111 4.30 -3.52 6.38
C ASP A 111 5.64 -2.78 6.26
N LEU A 112 6.25 -2.80 5.08
CA LEU A 112 7.46 -2.02 4.81
C LEU A 112 7.17 -0.51 4.75
N ALA A 113 6.19 -0.11 3.94
CA ALA A 113 5.93 1.27 3.59
C ALA A 113 5.51 2.10 4.81
N SER A 114 4.73 1.54 5.73
CA SER A 114 4.36 2.22 6.99
C SER A 114 5.54 2.47 7.93
N THR A 115 6.70 1.85 7.72
CA THR A 115 7.95 2.19 8.43
C THR A 115 8.71 3.36 7.78
N LEU A 116 8.29 3.79 6.59
CA LEU A 116 8.92 4.80 5.73
C LEU A 116 8.04 6.05 5.57
N ASP A 117 6.72 5.90 5.75
CA ASP A 117 5.75 6.99 5.76
C ASP A 117 5.18 7.19 7.18
N PRO A 118 5.42 8.35 7.85
CA PRO A 118 4.96 8.59 9.21
C PRO A 118 3.44 8.56 9.40
N ASP A 119 2.69 8.93 8.35
CA ASP A 119 1.24 9.05 8.42
C ASP A 119 0.52 7.73 8.07
N GLY A 120 1.27 6.73 7.63
CA GLY A 120 0.75 5.46 7.10
C GLY A 120 0.70 5.50 5.58
N VAL A 121 -0.08 4.61 4.96
CA VAL A 121 -0.17 4.52 3.50
C VAL A 121 -1.61 4.56 3.03
N ASP A 122 -1.82 5.09 1.83
CA ASP A 122 -3.14 5.12 1.21
C ASP A 122 -3.28 3.97 0.21
N VAL A 123 -4.41 3.27 0.25
CA VAL A 123 -4.73 2.15 -0.63
C VAL A 123 -5.96 2.49 -1.44
N TYR A 124 -5.75 2.77 -2.71
CA TYR A 124 -6.81 2.97 -3.70
C TYR A 124 -7.15 1.65 -4.38
N PHE A 125 -8.41 1.52 -4.76
CA PHE A 125 -8.92 0.42 -5.55
C PHE A 125 -9.56 0.96 -6.84
N LEU A 126 -9.55 0.18 -7.91
CA LEU A 126 -10.11 0.62 -9.19
C LEU A 126 -11.65 0.68 -9.17
N ASN A 127 -12.33 -0.17 -8.41
CA ASN A 127 -13.79 -0.33 -8.46
C ASN A 127 -14.49 -0.10 -7.12
N ARG A 128 -13.78 0.37 -6.08
CA ARG A 128 -14.36 0.69 -4.76
C ARG A 128 -13.66 1.89 -4.11
N GLN A 129 -14.19 2.32 -2.96
CA GLN A 129 -13.65 3.44 -2.19
C GLN A 129 -12.24 3.13 -1.62
N PRO A 130 -11.35 4.13 -1.59
CA PRO A 130 -10.01 4.00 -1.03
C PRO A 130 -10.02 3.85 0.50
N MET A 131 -8.89 3.34 1.02
CA MET A 131 -8.57 3.31 2.44
C MET A 131 -7.39 4.25 2.70
N TYR A 132 -7.52 5.12 3.69
CA TYR A 132 -6.52 6.14 4.00
C TYR A 132 -5.80 5.85 5.30
N ASN A 133 -4.55 6.31 5.40
CA ASN A 133 -3.72 6.23 6.61
C ASN A 133 -3.65 4.80 7.19
N VAL A 134 -3.49 3.80 6.32
CA VAL A 134 -3.34 2.40 6.74
C VAL A 134 -2.01 2.27 7.47
N GLN A 135 -2.07 1.84 8.73
CA GLN A 135 -0.91 1.65 9.60
C GLN A 135 -0.87 0.23 10.16
N ILE A 136 0.33 -0.25 10.47
CA ILE A 136 0.50 -1.50 11.22
C ILE A 136 0.20 -1.24 12.70
N HIS A 137 -0.93 -1.73 13.18
CA HIS A 137 -1.12 -1.94 14.61
C HIS A 137 -0.43 -3.23 15.03
N ASN A 138 0.44 -3.15 16.03
CA ASN A 138 0.97 -4.35 16.66
C ASN A 138 -0.22 -5.10 17.28
N GLN A 139 -0.49 -6.32 16.79
CA GLN A 139 -1.28 -7.30 17.53
C GLN A 139 -0.45 -7.87 18.67
#